data_AF-A0AAV1DEE8-F1
#
_entry.id   AF-A0AAV1DEE8-F1
#
_cell.length_a   1.000
_cell.length_b   1.000
_cell.length_c   1.000
_cell.angle_alpha   90.00
_cell.angle_beta   90.00
_cell.angle_gamma   90.00
#
_symmetry.space_group_name_H-M   'P 1'
#
loop_
_entity.id
_entity.type
_entity.pdbx_description
1 polymer ?
#
loop_
_entity_poly.entity_id
_entity_poly.type
_entity_poly.pdbx_seq_one_letter_code
_entity_poly.pdbx_strand_id
1 'polypeptide(L)'
;MMFTLKMTTQHFGVWDPTKKYIPVDIITRKGRVSSSTFSVIQPPLPSASLSQPLACPLSLRVDNIQRKNAMSTQRVAVIGATNDGSPDRVAVVTGANKGIGLETVRQLATAGVTVILTSRNEKRGMDAASLLHQGGLSNVVFHPLDVQDSESADALARYIEKEFGKLDILVNNAGATGVVVDEDGLRALNIDPAEWLAGKAVNVVQDVIKTTYDAAKVCLDTNYNGVKRVTEALLPLLQLSTSGARIVNVSSLRSELKRVPCEQRRRELGDIETLTEERIEKMLQQFLHDLENDALEANGWQKMLPAYSISKVTLNAYTRILAKRYPNMRINCVHPGFVYTDFNWHTGTTAVEEGAAGPVMLALLPEGGPTGCYFDCTTMAEF
;
A
#
# COMPACT_ATOMS: atom_id res chain seq x y z
N MET A 1 11.42 -33.15 -37.17
CA MET A 1 10.65 -32.85 -35.94
C MET A 1 10.80 -31.35 -35.68
N MET A 2 9.78 -30.57 -36.00
CA MET A 2 9.79 -29.10 -35.94
C MET A 2 9.56 -28.67 -34.48
N PHE A 3 10.49 -27.94 -33.87
CA PHE A 3 10.27 -27.32 -32.57
C PHE A 3 9.77 -25.88 -32.76
N THR A 4 8.52 -25.65 -32.40
CA THR A 4 7.90 -24.32 -32.37
C THR A 4 8.29 -23.63 -31.06
N LEU A 5 9.11 -22.58 -31.13
CA LEU A 5 9.45 -21.74 -29.98
C LEU A 5 8.30 -20.75 -29.74
N LYS A 6 7.54 -20.90 -28.65
CA LYS A 6 6.61 -19.86 -28.19
C LYS A 6 7.41 -18.73 -27.55
N MET A 7 7.33 -17.53 -28.11
CA MET A 7 7.76 -16.30 -27.44
C MET A 7 6.65 -15.81 -26.52
N THR A 8 6.96 -15.55 -25.25
CA THR A 8 6.10 -14.84 -24.31
C THR A 8 6.62 -13.42 -24.14
N THR A 9 5.84 -12.44 -24.56
CA THR A 9 6.10 -11.01 -24.31
C THR A 9 5.60 -10.68 -22.91
N GLN A 10 6.48 -10.18 -22.03
CA GLN A 10 6.11 -9.56 -20.75
C GLN A 10 6.31 -8.04 -20.88
N HIS A 11 5.30 -7.26 -20.50
CA HIS A 11 5.34 -5.81 -20.51
C HIS A 11 5.74 -5.29 -19.12
N PHE A 12 6.78 -4.46 -19.04
CA PHE A 12 7.14 -3.70 -17.84
C PHE A 12 6.95 -2.20 -18.14
N GLY A 13 6.19 -1.50 -17.32
CA GLY A 13 5.93 -0.06 -17.45
C GLY A 13 6.31 0.69 -16.17
N VAL A 14 6.77 1.93 -16.32
CA VAL A 14 6.98 2.89 -15.23
C VAL A 14 5.81 3.87 -15.24
N TRP A 15 5.21 4.13 -14.07
CA TRP A 15 4.01 4.96 -13.94
C TRP A 15 4.36 6.46 -13.86
N ASP A 16 3.64 7.28 -14.65
CA ASP A 16 3.64 8.76 -14.62
C ASP A 16 2.20 9.22 -14.32
N PRO A 17 1.95 10.00 -13.25
CA PRO A 17 0.62 10.46 -12.86
C PRO A 17 -0.10 11.36 -13.87
N THR A 18 0.55 11.82 -14.95
CA THR A 18 -0.01 12.85 -15.84
C THR A 18 -0.28 12.43 -17.28
N LYS A 19 0.00 11.17 -17.67
CA LYS A 19 -0.22 10.70 -19.06
C LYS A 19 -0.83 9.31 -19.14
N LYS A 20 -1.85 9.16 -19.98
CA LYS A 20 -2.47 7.87 -20.34
C LYS A 20 -1.39 6.87 -20.79
N TYR A 21 -1.52 5.62 -20.32
CA TYR A 21 -0.67 4.47 -20.63
C TYR A 21 -0.09 4.49 -22.05
N ILE A 22 1.24 4.53 -22.17
CA ILE A 22 1.94 4.39 -23.46
C ILE A 22 2.66 3.03 -23.44
N PRO A 23 2.22 2.04 -24.24
CA PRO A 23 2.97 0.81 -24.40
C PRO A 23 4.27 1.09 -25.17
N VAL A 24 5.41 0.60 -24.67
CA VAL A 24 6.69 0.65 -25.37
C VAL A 24 7.05 -0.76 -25.81
N ASP A 25 7.06 -1.00 -27.13
CA ASP A 25 7.51 -2.25 -27.73
C ASP A 25 9.04 -2.27 -27.76
N ILE A 26 9.66 -3.15 -26.97
CA ILE A 26 11.09 -3.45 -27.10
C ILE A 26 11.23 -4.70 -27.96
N ILE A 27 11.48 -4.51 -29.26
CA ILE A 27 11.92 -5.58 -30.16
C ILE A 27 13.42 -5.79 -29.92
N THR A 28 13.80 -6.85 -29.19
CA THR A 28 15.20 -7.28 -29.12
C THR A 28 15.60 -7.98 -30.43
N ARG A 29 16.17 -7.23 -31.38
CA ARG A 29 17.00 -7.80 -32.45
C ARG A 29 18.47 -7.78 -32.01
N LYS A 30 19.10 -8.96 -31.98
CA LYS A 30 20.57 -9.09 -31.91
C LYS A 30 21.17 -8.41 -33.14
N GLY A 31 21.93 -7.33 -32.97
CA GLY A 31 22.81 -6.80 -34.01
C GLY A 31 23.19 -5.33 -33.87
N ARG A 32 24.48 -5.08 -33.62
CA ARG A 32 25.28 -3.85 -33.81
C ARG A 32 24.82 -2.56 -33.11
N VAL A 33 25.66 -2.14 -32.16
CA VAL A 33 25.77 -0.75 -31.68
C VAL A 33 26.48 0.09 -32.75
N SER A 34 25.84 1.17 -33.21
CA SER A 34 26.56 2.33 -33.77
C SER A 34 26.07 3.59 -33.09
N SER A 35 27.02 4.34 -32.54
CA SER A 35 26.85 5.62 -31.88
C SER A 35 26.38 6.71 -32.84
N SER A 36 25.35 7.46 -32.45
CA SER A 36 25.16 8.83 -32.94
C SER A 36 24.55 9.71 -31.86
N THR A 37 25.35 10.69 -31.47
CA THR A 37 25.09 11.88 -30.64
C THR A 37 23.77 12.57 -30.94
N PHE A 38 23.00 12.88 -29.89
CA PHE A 38 21.94 13.90 -29.93
C PHE A 38 22.31 15.05 -28.98
N SER A 39 22.47 16.21 -29.58
CA SER A 39 22.71 17.52 -28.95
C SER A 39 21.42 18.07 -28.35
N VAL A 40 21.50 18.49 -27.08
CA VAL A 40 20.42 19.17 -26.34
C VAL A 40 20.40 20.64 -26.73
N ILE A 41 19.24 21.12 -27.22
CA ILE A 41 18.97 22.54 -27.44
C ILE A 41 18.14 23.04 -26.24
N GLN A 42 18.70 23.97 -25.45
CA GLN A 42 17.96 24.74 -24.43
C GLN A 42 17.28 25.96 -25.08
N PRO A 43 16.06 26.33 -24.66
CA PRO A 43 15.51 27.67 -24.92
C PRO A 43 15.91 28.68 -23.81
N PRO A 44 16.04 29.98 -24.12
CA PRO A 44 16.51 30.98 -23.17
C PRO A 44 15.39 31.57 -22.30
N LEU A 45 15.75 31.94 -21.07
CA LEU A 45 14.99 32.76 -20.13
C LEU A 45 14.99 34.24 -20.54
N PRO A 46 13.90 35.01 -20.31
CA PRO A 46 13.97 36.46 -20.30
C PRO A 46 14.22 37.03 -18.90
N SER A 47 15.16 37.96 -18.85
CA SER A 47 15.62 38.77 -17.72
C SER A 47 14.60 39.83 -17.27
N ALA A 48 14.51 40.01 -15.95
CA ALA A 48 13.87 41.13 -15.30
C ALA A 48 14.65 42.45 -15.50
N SER A 49 13.95 43.58 -15.55
CA SER A 49 14.50 44.87 -15.14
C SER A 49 13.45 45.72 -14.43
N LEU A 50 13.86 46.19 -13.25
CA LEU A 50 13.19 47.11 -12.35
C LEU A 50 13.42 48.54 -12.83
N SER A 51 12.39 49.40 -12.77
CA SER A 51 12.60 50.81 -12.46
C SER A 51 11.37 51.39 -11.75
N GLN A 52 11.66 52.36 -10.89
CA GLN A 52 10.99 52.71 -9.65
C GLN A 52 10.20 54.04 -9.79
N PRO A 53 9.64 54.66 -8.72
CA PRO A 53 8.24 55.08 -8.67
C PRO A 53 8.03 56.61 -8.69
N LEU A 54 6.78 57.06 -8.92
CA LEU A 54 6.36 58.42 -8.55
C LEU A 54 4.93 58.46 -7.99
N ALA A 55 4.89 58.81 -6.70
CA ALA A 55 3.98 59.69 -5.96
C ALA A 55 2.46 59.74 -6.28
N CYS A 56 1.70 59.52 -5.20
CA CYS A 56 0.32 59.97 -4.94
C CYS A 56 0.27 61.52 -4.84
N PRO A 57 -0.90 62.17 -5.04
CA PRO A 57 -1.73 62.43 -3.85
C PRO A 57 -3.25 62.38 -4.05
N LEU A 58 -3.90 62.15 -2.90
CA LEU A 58 -5.29 62.36 -2.47
C LEU A 58 -6.20 63.27 -3.30
N SER A 59 -7.47 62.85 -3.45
CA SER A 59 -8.65 63.64 -3.04
C SER A 59 -9.98 62.92 -3.33
N LEU A 60 -10.73 62.62 -2.25
CA LEU A 60 -12.18 62.73 -2.06
C LEU A 60 -13.12 62.63 -3.28
N ARG A 61 -14.04 61.65 -3.27
CA ARG A 61 -15.49 61.91 -3.21
C ARG A 61 -16.29 60.61 -3.02
N VAL A 62 -17.20 60.69 -2.06
CA VAL A 62 -18.39 59.84 -1.89
C VAL A 62 -19.30 60.09 -3.08
N ASP A 63 -19.80 59.03 -3.72
CA ASP A 63 -21.22 58.98 -4.13
C ASP A 63 -21.65 57.57 -4.55
N ASN A 64 -22.86 57.27 -4.12
CA ASN A 64 -23.58 56.02 -4.14
C ASN A 64 -24.42 55.96 -5.43
N ILE A 65 -24.16 55.02 -6.35
CA ILE A 65 -25.07 54.78 -7.48
C ILE A 65 -25.27 53.27 -7.65
N GLN A 66 -26.47 52.84 -7.26
CA GLN A 66 -27.10 51.60 -7.73
C GLN A 66 -27.18 51.60 -9.26
N ARG A 67 -26.67 50.56 -9.92
CA ARG A 67 -27.18 50.11 -11.22
C ARG A 67 -27.21 48.59 -11.30
N LYS A 68 -28.42 48.08 -11.49
CA LYS A 68 -28.72 46.76 -12.05
C LYS A 68 -28.01 46.64 -13.41
N ASN A 69 -27.43 45.47 -13.69
CA ASN A 69 -27.41 44.91 -15.03
C ASN A 69 -27.36 43.38 -14.94
N ALA A 70 -28.25 42.76 -15.71
CA ALA A 70 -28.45 41.33 -15.81
C ALA A 70 -27.57 40.73 -16.93
N MET A 71 -27.24 39.45 -16.74
CA MET A 71 -26.84 38.41 -17.71
C MET A 71 -25.62 38.64 -18.62
N SER A 72 -24.58 37.84 -18.37
CA SER A 72 -24.04 36.94 -19.39
C SER A 72 -23.41 35.72 -18.71
N THR A 73 -24.03 34.57 -18.98
CA THR A 73 -23.59 33.24 -18.58
C THR A 73 -22.37 32.79 -19.37
N GLN A 74 -21.31 32.38 -18.69
CA GLN A 74 -20.35 31.43 -19.25
C GLN A 74 -20.20 30.26 -18.27
N ARG A 75 -21.07 29.26 -18.46
CA ARG A 75 -20.99 27.97 -17.79
C ARG A 75 -19.75 27.24 -18.31
N VAL A 76 -18.72 27.14 -17.48
CA VAL A 76 -17.75 26.04 -17.61
C VAL A 76 -18.48 24.79 -17.14
N ALA A 77 -18.66 23.84 -18.05
CA ALA A 77 -19.30 22.57 -17.78
C ALA A 77 -18.43 21.76 -16.79
N VAL A 78 -18.81 21.76 -15.52
CA VAL A 78 -18.39 20.73 -14.57
C VAL A 78 -19.19 19.49 -14.92
N ILE A 79 -18.48 18.45 -15.35
CA ILE A 79 -19.06 17.15 -15.66
C ILE A 79 -19.55 16.52 -14.35
N GLY A 80 -20.87 16.46 -14.21
CA GLY A 80 -21.64 15.48 -13.42
C GLY A 80 -21.21 15.20 -11.98
N ALA A 81 -21.64 16.04 -11.04
CA ALA A 81 -21.82 15.62 -9.65
C ALA A 81 -23.27 15.13 -9.49
N THR A 82 -23.48 13.84 -9.24
CA THR A 82 -24.73 13.35 -8.65
C THR A 82 -24.72 13.78 -7.20
N ASN A 83 -25.40 14.88 -6.92
CA ASN A 83 -25.42 15.53 -5.62
C ASN A 83 -26.47 14.87 -4.71
N ASP A 84 -26.21 13.63 -4.29
CA ASP A 84 -26.98 12.95 -3.22
C ASP A 84 -26.31 13.10 -1.84
N GLY A 85 -25.15 13.76 -1.78
CA GLY A 85 -24.37 13.96 -0.56
C GLY A 85 -23.52 12.75 -0.14
N SER A 86 -23.53 11.66 -0.90
CA SER A 86 -22.65 10.51 -0.65
C SER A 86 -21.22 10.80 -1.16
N PRO A 87 -20.17 10.38 -0.44
CA PRO A 87 -18.80 10.54 -0.91
C PRO A 87 -18.52 9.65 -2.13
N ASP A 88 -17.88 10.22 -3.16
CA ASP A 88 -17.61 9.52 -4.43
C ASP A 88 -16.90 8.18 -4.22
N ARG A 89 -15.90 8.14 -3.30
CA ARG A 89 -15.23 6.91 -2.87
C ARG A 89 -14.95 6.89 -1.37
N VAL A 90 -15.17 5.73 -0.76
CA VAL A 90 -14.86 5.47 0.66
C VAL A 90 -13.73 4.46 0.78
N ALA A 91 -12.75 4.76 1.64
CA ALA A 91 -11.61 3.89 1.93
C ALA A 91 -11.52 3.54 3.41
N VAL A 92 -11.08 2.32 3.71
CA VAL A 92 -10.60 1.90 5.04
C VAL A 92 -9.10 1.70 4.96
N VAL A 93 -8.36 2.24 5.93
CA VAL A 93 -6.93 1.93 6.12
C VAL A 93 -6.74 1.35 7.52
N THR A 94 -6.21 0.12 7.59
CA THR A 94 -5.99 -0.58 8.87
C THR A 94 -4.68 -0.16 9.55
N GLY A 95 -4.68 -0.04 10.88
CA GLY A 95 -3.45 0.30 11.63
C GLY A 95 -2.86 1.67 11.24
N ALA A 96 -3.72 2.67 11.08
CA ALA A 96 -3.42 3.93 10.41
C ALA A 96 -3.21 5.12 11.34
N ASN A 97 -2.94 4.90 12.64
CA ASN A 97 -2.65 5.98 13.58
C ASN A 97 -1.18 6.48 13.52
N LYS A 98 -0.31 5.84 12.73
CA LYS A 98 1.10 6.23 12.53
C LYS A 98 1.69 5.58 11.28
N GLY A 99 2.93 5.97 10.93
CA GLY A 99 3.74 5.34 9.89
C GLY A 99 3.07 5.35 8.51
N ILE A 100 3.30 4.31 7.72
CA ILE A 100 2.82 4.18 6.34
C ILE A 100 1.28 4.29 6.26
N GLY A 101 0.56 3.71 7.23
CA GLY A 101 -0.91 3.76 7.25
C GLY A 101 -1.45 5.18 7.41
N LEU A 102 -0.88 5.97 8.32
CA LEU A 102 -1.29 7.37 8.52
C LEU A 102 -1.03 8.22 7.27
N GLU A 103 0.13 8.01 6.64
CA GLU A 103 0.49 8.73 5.42
C GLU A 103 -0.35 8.29 4.21
N THR A 104 -0.71 7.00 4.15
CA THR A 104 -1.68 6.49 3.16
C THR A 104 -3.03 7.18 3.33
N VAL A 105 -3.52 7.34 4.57
CA VAL A 105 -4.75 8.11 4.85
C VAL A 105 -4.63 9.54 4.35
N ARG A 106 -3.52 10.23 4.67
CA ARG A 106 -3.28 11.61 4.26
C ARG A 106 -3.32 11.78 2.74
N GLN A 107 -2.62 10.92 2.00
CA GLN A 107 -2.55 10.99 0.54
C GLN A 107 -3.89 10.64 -0.13
N LEU A 108 -4.61 9.61 0.36
CA LEU A 108 -5.95 9.28 -0.15
C LEU A 108 -6.96 10.39 0.11
N ALA A 109 -6.95 10.96 1.32
CA ALA A 109 -7.83 12.07 1.68
C ALA A 109 -7.52 13.33 0.84
N THR A 110 -6.24 13.62 0.59
CA THR A 110 -5.82 14.71 -0.31
C THR A 110 -6.31 14.48 -1.73
N ALA A 111 -6.41 13.23 -2.18
CA ALA A 111 -6.99 12.86 -3.48
C ALA A 111 -8.53 12.87 -3.51
N GLY A 112 -9.19 13.37 -2.47
CA GLY A 112 -10.65 13.52 -2.38
C GLY A 112 -11.41 12.27 -1.92
N VAL A 113 -10.71 11.21 -1.53
CA VAL A 113 -11.35 9.99 -0.99
C VAL A 113 -11.81 10.26 0.44
N THR A 114 -13.00 9.80 0.83
CA THR A 114 -13.37 9.78 2.25
C THR A 114 -12.70 8.60 2.91
N VAL A 115 -11.87 8.84 3.94
CA VAL A 115 -11.02 7.80 4.51
C VAL A 115 -11.39 7.53 5.96
N ILE A 116 -11.70 6.27 6.25
CA ILE A 116 -11.88 5.74 7.58
C ILE A 116 -10.49 5.29 8.08
N LEU A 117 -9.88 6.15 8.89
CA LEU A 117 -8.66 5.86 9.63
C LEU A 117 -9.02 4.92 10.78
N THR A 118 -8.34 3.78 10.87
CA THR A 118 -8.59 2.83 11.96
C THR A 118 -7.36 2.55 12.81
N SER A 119 -7.59 2.23 14.08
CA SER A 119 -6.56 1.94 15.07
C SER A 119 -7.14 1.09 16.19
N ARG A 120 -6.36 0.13 16.71
CA ARG A 120 -6.73 -0.63 17.90
C ARG A 120 -6.69 0.22 19.18
N ASN A 121 -5.90 1.30 19.17
CA ASN A 121 -5.85 2.25 20.28
C ASN A 121 -6.69 3.48 19.92
N GLU A 122 -7.79 3.66 20.64
CA GLU A 122 -8.78 4.70 20.37
C GLU A 122 -8.19 6.11 20.48
N LYS A 123 -7.49 6.40 21.58
CA LYS A 123 -6.86 7.71 21.80
C LYS A 123 -5.90 8.07 20.65
N ARG A 124 -4.98 7.17 20.30
CA ARG A 124 -4.02 7.42 19.21
C ARG A 124 -4.70 7.59 17.86
N GLY A 125 -5.80 6.87 17.62
CA GLY A 125 -6.59 7.02 16.40
C GLY A 125 -7.29 8.37 16.31
N MET A 126 -7.94 8.81 17.40
CA MET A 126 -8.58 10.13 17.48
C MET A 126 -7.57 11.27 17.36
N ASP A 127 -6.41 11.16 18.02
CA ASP A 127 -5.33 12.16 17.92
C ASP A 127 -4.85 12.27 16.47
N ALA A 128 -4.64 11.14 15.78
CA ALA A 128 -4.19 11.11 14.39
C ALA A 128 -5.23 11.73 13.43
N ALA A 129 -6.51 11.40 13.58
CA ALA A 129 -7.57 12.03 12.79
C ALA A 129 -7.66 13.54 13.04
N SER A 130 -7.54 13.97 14.31
CA SER A 130 -7.55 15.39 14.67
C SER A 130 -6.39 16.18 14.04
N LEU A 131 -5.20 15.58 13.97
CA LEU A 131 -4.05 16.18 13.29
C LEU A 131 -4.29 16.34 11.79
N LEU A 132 -4.92 15.36 11.14
CA LEU A 132 -5.27 15.46 9.72
C LEU A 132 -6.35 16.53 9.48
N HIS A 133 -7.32 16.67 10.38
CA HIS A 133 -8.33 17.74 10.33
C HIS A 133 -7.72 19.13 10.48
N GLN A 134 -6.75 19.30 11.39
CA GLN A 134 -6.00 20.56 11.54
C GLN A 134 -5.21 20.89 10.26
N GLY A 135 -4.78 19.87 9.51
CA GLY A 135 -4.19 19.99 8.18
C GLY A 135 -5.19 20.23 7.03
N GLY A 136 -6.49 20.39 7.33
CA GLY A 136 -7.54 20.68 6.35
C GLY A 136 -8.21 19.45 5.71
N LEU A 137 -7.90 18.23 6.17
CA LEU A 137 -8.45 16.99 5.62
C LEU A 137 -9.70 16.53 6.37
N SER A 138 -10.78 17.31 6.30
CA SER A 138 -12.04 17.04 7.02
C SER A 138 -12.78 15.77 6.57
N ASN A 139 -12.37 15.17 5.45
CA ASN A 139 -12.88 13.92 4.89
C ASN A 139 -12.26 12.65 5.49
N VAL A 140 -11.56 12.79 6.63
CA VAL A 140 -11.04 11.65 7.41
C VAL A 140 -11.96 11.39 8.59
N VAL A 141 -12.38 10.14 8.80
CA VAL A 141 -13.16 9.73 9.97
C VAL A 141 -12.42 8.65 10.73
N PHE A 142 -12.47 8.69 12.06
CA PHE A 142 -11.87 7.64 12.88
C PHE A 142 -12.90 6.56 13.24
N HIS A 143 -12.49 5.29 13.18
CA HIS A 143 -13.22 4.18 13.79
C HIS A 143 -12.24 3.18 14.45
N PRO A 144 -12.50 2.69 15.67
CA PRO A 144 -11.65 1.68 16.29
C PRO A 144 -11.65 0.38 15.48
N LEU A 145 -10.48 -0.25 15.36
CA LEU A 145 -10.34 -1.57 14.75
C LEU A 145 -9.13 -2.29 15.36
N ASP A 146 -9.38 -3.41 16.04
CA ASP A 146 -8.38 -4.44 16.23
C ASP A 146 -8.60 -5.57 15.22
N VAL A 147 -7.65 -5.75 14.30
CA VAL A 147 -7.76 -6.75 13.24
C VAL A 147 -7.75 -8.18 13.78
N GLN A 148 -7.31 -8.41 15.03
CA GLN A 148 -7.35 -9.72 15.67
C GLN A 148 -8.73 -10.06 16.24
N ASP A 149 -9.63 -9.09 16.37
CA ASP A 149 -10.96 -9.23 16.97
C ASP A 149 -12.07 -9.22 15.89
N SER A 150 -12.85 -10.31 15.84
CA SER A 150 -13.99 -10.42 14.92
C SER A 150 -15.10 -9.43 15.24
N GLU A 151 -15.40 -9.17 16.51
CA GLU A 151 -16.46 -8.22 16.87
C GLU A 151 -16.09 -6.80 16.46
N SER A 152 -14.80 -6.46 16.55
CA SER A 152 -14.26 -5.18 16.09
C SER A 152 -14.40 -5.01 14.57
N ALA A 153 -14.09 -6.05 13.79
CA ALA A 153 -14.27 -6.04 12.33
C ALA A 153 -15.76 -5.94 11.93
N ASP A 154 -16.64 -6.68 12.60
CA ASP A 154 -18.08 -6.63 12.35
C ASP A 154 -18.70 -5.27 12.73
N ALA A 155 -18.21 -4.65 13.81
CA ALA A 155 -18.61 -3.31 14.21
C ALA A 155 -18.24 -2.28 13.14
N LEU A 156 -17.04 -2.37 12.57
CA LEU A 156 -16.62 -1.53 11.45
C LEU A 156 -17.51 -1.74 10.22
N ALA A 157 -17.84 -2.98 9.88
CA ALA A 157 -18.74 -3.28 8.76
C ALA A 157 -20.13 -2.65 8.94
N ARG A 158 -20.76 -2.83 10.12
CA ARG A 158 -22.06 -2.21 10.44
C ARG A 158 -22.01 -0.68 10.41
N TYR A 159 -20.91 -0.09 10.89
CA TYR A 159 -20.69 1.35 10.82
C TYR A 159 -20.65 1.84 9.36
N ILE A 160 -19.89 1.16 8.51
CA ILE A 160 -19.76 1.55 7.09
C ILE A 160 -21.08 1.39 6.35
N GLU A 161 -21.79 0.29 6.58
CA GLU A 161 -23.11 0.05 6.00
C GLU A 161 -24.08 1.19 6.35
N LYS A 162 -24.12 1.59 7.62
CA LYS A 162 -25.01 2.64 8.11
C LYS A 162 -24.66 4.03 7.59
N GLU A 163 -23.38 4.40 7.59
CA GLU A 163 -22.96 5.78 7.30
C GLU A 163 -22.68 6.02 5.81
N PHE A 164 -22.25 4.98 5.08
CA PHE A 164 -21.80 5.11 3.69
C PHE A 164 -22.48 4.17 2.71
N GLY A 165 -23.10 3.08 3.18
CA GLY A 165 -23.82 2.10 2.35
C GLY A 165 -22.93 1.22 1.44
N LYS A 166 -21.66 1.55 1.24
CA LYS A 166 -20.69 0.81 0.43
C LYS A 166 -19.25 1.04 0.90
N LEU A 167 -18.33 0.25 0.39
CA LEU A 167 -16.88 0.48 0.51
C LEU A 167 -16.21 0.35 -0.86
N ASP A 168 -15.29 1.25 -1.21
CA ASP A 168 -14.60 1.23 -2.51
C ASP A 168 -13.15 0.74 -2.40
N ILE A 169 -12.50 1.00 -1.26
CA ILE A 169 -11.07 0.76 -1.06
C ILE A 169 -10.84 0.16 0.33
N LEU A 170 -10.10 -0.95 0.39
CA LEU A 170 -9.55 -1.51 1.62
C LEU A 170 -8.03 -1.58 1.52
N VAL A 171 -7.32 -0.88 2.41
CA VAL A 171 -5.87 -1.01 2.58
C VAL A 171 -5.58 -1.76 3.87
N ASN A 172 -5.21 -3.03 3.72
CA ASN A 172 -4.73 -3.89 4.79
C ASN A 172 -3.26 -3.54 5.11
N ASN A 173 -3.06 -2.54 5.97
CA ASN A 173 -1.75 -2.02 6.37
C ASN A 173 -1.30 -2.50 7.77
N ALA A 174 -2.23 -2.80 8.68
CA ALA A 174 -1.91 -3.26 10.02
C ALA A 174 -0.95 -4.47 9.99
N GLY A 175 0.06 -4.45 10.85
CA GLY A 175 1.04 -5.54 10.90
C GLY A 175 1.81 -5.61 12.21
N ALA A 176 2.43 -6.75 12.43
CA ALA A 176 3.36 -7.04 13.52
C ALA A 176 4.62 -7.73 12.98
N THR A 177 5.75 -7.55 13.68
CA THR A 177 7.09 -8.01 13.27
C THR A 177 7.36 -9.47 13.62
N GLY A 178 6.63 -10.05 14.57
CA GLY A 178 6.82 -11.43 15.01
C GLY A 178 8.07 -11.71 15.81
N VAL A 179 8.71 -10.66 16.33
CA VAL A 179 9.95 -10.76 17.10
C VAL A 179 9.94 -9.83 18.31
N VAL A 180 10.71 -10.22 19.33
CA VAL A 180 11.09 -9.38 20.47
C VAL A 180 12.49 -8.85 20.19
N VAL A 181 12.71 -7.55 20.40
CA VAL A 181 13.97 -6.89 20.05
C VAL A 181 14.55 -6.13 21.22
N ASP A 182 15.84 -6.34 21.46
CA ASP A 182 16.69 -5.42 22.19
C ASP A 182 17.09 -4.28 21.24
N GLU A 183 16.37 -3.15 21.34
CA GLU A 183 16.56 -2.04 20.40
C GLU A 183 17.93 -1.37 20.54
N ASP A 184 18.47 -1.28 21.77
CA ASP A 184 19.77 -0.67 22.00
C ASP A 184 20.88 -1.58 21.46
N GLY A 185 20.77 -2.88 21.72
CA GLY A 185 21.64 -3.89 21.10
C GLY A 185 21.57 -3.84 19.57
N LEU A 186 20.37 -3.79 18.99
CA LEU A 186 20.19 -3.72 17.54
C LEU A 186 20.80 -2.45 16.94
N ARG A 187 20.60 -1.29 17.58
CA ARG A 187 21.22 -0.02 17.16
C ARG A 187 22.75 -0.10 17.21
N ALA A 188 23.31 -0.74 18.24
CA ALA A 188 24.76 -0.89 18.40
C ALA A 188 25.41 -1.75 17.32
N LEU A 189 24.66 -2.68 16.68
CA LEU A 189 25.18 -3.50 15.59
C LEU A 189 25.45 -2.71 14.30
N ASN A 190 24.84 -1.52 14.14
CA ASN A 190 25.02 -0.63 12.99
C ASN A 190 25.00 -1.37 11.62
N ILE A 191 23.98 -2.20 11.44
CA ILE A 191 23.86 -3.10 10.28
C ILE A 191 23.59 -2.29 9.02
N ASP A 192 24.33 -2.57 7.96
CA ASP A 192 24.07 -1.97 6.65
C ASP A 192 22.67 -2.35 6.14
N PRO A 193 21.86 -1.36 5.70
CA PRO A 193 20.50 -1.62 5.20
C PRO A 193 20.43 -2.63 4.04
N ALA A 194 21.43 -2.66 3.16
CA ALA A 194 21.44 -3.62 2.05
C ALA A 194 21.74 -5.05 2.55
N GLU A 195 22.61 -5.21 3.54
CA GLU A 195 22.84 -6.50 4.20
C GLU A 195 21.59 -6.99 4.95
N TRP A 196 20.88 -6.08 5.62
CA TRP A 196 19.60 -6.35 6.24
C TRP A 196 18.61 -6.88 5.20
N LEU A 197 18.36 -6.13 4.13
CA LEU A 197 17.41 -6.51 3.07
C LEU A 197 17.78 -7.81 2.34
N ALA A 198 19.09 -8.03 2.13
CA ALA A 198 19.60 -9.29 1.58
C ALA A 198 19.38 -10.48 2.53
N GLY A 199 19.12 -10.24 3.82
CA GLY A 199 19.02 -11.28 4.85
C GLY A 199 20.37 -11.83 5.29
N LYS A 200 21.46 -11.12 5.00
CA LYS A 200 22.84 -11.51 5.37
C LYS A 200 23.12 -11.26 6.85
N ALA A 201 22.37 -10.37 7.48
CA ALA A 201 22.51 -10.02 8.90
C ALA A 201 21.98 -11.10 9.86
N VAL A 202 21.44 -12.22 9.38
CA VAL A 202 20.72 -13.20 10.23
C VAL A 202 21.54 -13.71 11.40
N ASN A 203 22.84 -13.98 11.21
CA ASN A 203 23.69 -14.48 12.30
C ASN A 203 24.08 -13.38 13.29
N VAL A 204 24.12 -12.12 12.84
CA VAL A 204 24.54 -10.98 13.65
C VAL A 204 23.40 -10.50 14.56
N VAL A 205 22.15 -10.68 14.12
CA VAL A 205 20.97 -10.19 14.86
C VAL A 205 20.40 -11.20 15.84
N GLN A 206 20.86 -12.46 15.86
CA GLN A 206 20.26 -13.54 16.66
C GLN A 206 20.23 -13.25 18.16
N ASP A 207 21.24 -12.55 18.68
CA ASP A 207 21.32 -12.23 20.12
C ASP A 207 20.37 -11.10 20.53
N VAL A 208 20.03 -10.19 19.60
CA VAL A 208 19.23 -8.99 19.86
C VAL A 208 17.82 -9.04 19.26
N ILE A 209 17.55 -9.98 18.35
CA ILE A 209 16.23 -10.23 17.74
C ILE A 209 15.85 -11.69 17.98
N LYS A 210 14.83 -11.88 18.82
CA LYS A 210 14.34 -13.22 19.19
C LYS A 210 12.96 -13.46 18.62
N THR A 211 12.78 -14.59 17.95
CA THR A 211 11.45 -15.08 17.59
C THR A 211 10.94 -15.94 18.75
N THR A 212 9.89 -15.50 19.43
CA THR A 212 9.19 -16.30 20.44
C THR A 212 7.87 -16.82 19.86
N TYR A 213 7.32 -17.87 20.46
CA TYR A 213 6.00 -18.39 20.07
C TYR A 213 4.92 -17.31 20.14
N ASP A 214 4.82 -16.57 21.24
CA ASP A 214 3.80 -15.53 21.44
C ASP A 214 3.93 -14.41 20.41
N ALA A 215 5.16 -13.92 20.15
CA ALA A 215 5.40 -12.89 19.15
C ALA A 215 5.05 -13.40 17.74
N ALA A 216 5.44 -14.63 17.42
CA ALA A 216 5.11 -15.27 16.16
C ALA A 216 3.60 -15.43 15.98
N LYS A 217 2.88 -15.89 17.01
CA LYS A 217 1.43 -16.03 16.99
C LYS A 217 0.74 -14.69 16.75
N VAL A 218 1.11 -13.64 17.50
CA VAL A 218 0.62 -12.27 17.27
C VAL A 218 0.88 -11.80 15.83
N CYS A 219 2.04 -12.13 15.27
CA CYS A 219 2.38 -11.80 13.88
C CYS A 219 1.47 -12.51 12.87
N LEU A 220 1.27 -13.82 12.99
CA LEU A 220 0.39 -14.55 12.08
C LEU A 220 -1.08 -14.10 12.23
N ASP A 221 -1.51 -13.87 13.47
CA ASP A 221 -2.87 -13.43 13.79
C ASP A 221 -3.16 -12.02 13.28
N THR A 222 -2.14 -11.15 13.19
CA THR A 222 -2.27 -9.80 12.62
C THR A 222 -2.13 -9.81 11.09
N ASN A 223 -1.02 -10.35 10.60
CA ASN A 223 -0.56 -10.15 9.22
C ASN A 223 -1.29 -11.02 8.19
N TYR A 224 -1.87 -12.14 8.62
CA TYR A 224 -2.62 -13.05 7.76
C TYR A 224 -4.07 -13.19 8.25
N ASN A 225 -4.29 -13.71 9.46
CA ASN A 225 -5.65 -13.97 9.95
C ASN A 225 -6.45 -12.67 10.08
N GLY A 226 -5.82 -11.59 10.54
CA GLY A 226 -6.45 -10.27 10.66
C GLY A 226 -6.80 -9.64 9.32
N VAL A 227 -5.92 -9.77 8.32
CA VAL A 227 -6.22 -9.36 6.93
C VAL A 227 -7.43 -10.13 6.40
N LYS A 228 -7.41 -11.46 6.54
CA LYS A 228 -8.51 -12.33 6.08
C LYS A 228 -9.82 -11.93 6.74
N ARG A 229 -9.84 -11.82 8.07
CA ARG A 229 -11.02 -11.43 8.87
C ARG A 229 -11.60 -10.08 8.45
N VAL A 230 -10.77 -9.04 8.36
CA VAL A 230 -11.23 -7.69 7.97
C VAL A 230 -11.71 -7.70 6.52
N THR A 231 -11.01 -8.41 5.63
CA THR A 231 -11.40 -8.51 4.23
C THR A 231 -12.75 -9.20 4.09
N GLU A 232 -12.97 -10.32 4.79
CA GLU A 232 -14.24 -11.06 4.78
C GLU A 232 -15.40 -10.22 5.35
N ALA A 233 -15.20 -9.54 6.48
CA ALA A 233 -16.21 -8.69 7.11
C ALA A 233 -16.64 -7.53 6.21
N LEU A 234 -15.70 -6.96 5.44
CA LEU A 234 -15.96 -5.81 4.57
C LEU A 234 -16.31 -6.19 3.12
N LEU A 235 -16.16 -7.47 2.76
CA LEU A 235 -16.38 -7.94 1.39
C LEU A 235 -17.80 -7.65 0.86
N PRO A 236 -18.89 -7.84 1.63
CA PRO A 236 -20.23 -7.50 1.15
C PRO A 236 -20.35 -6.03 0.72
N LEU A 237 -19.71 -5.12 1.45
CA LEU A 237 -19.70 -3.68 1.15
C LEU A 237 -18.78 -3.34 -0.02
N LEU A 238 -17.65 -4.04 -0.16
CA LEU A 238 -16.74 -3.92 -1.31
C LEU A 238 -17.43 -4.36 -2.61
N GLN A 239 -18.30 -5.37 -2.56
CA GLN A 239 -19.08 -5.82 -3.72
C GLN A 239 -20.11 -4.78 -4.20
N LEU A 240 -20.46 -3.80 -3.36
CA LEU A 240 -21.35 -2.69 -3.73
C LEU A 240 -20.62 -1.53 -4.44
N SER A 241 -19.28 -1.58 -4.54
CA SER A 241 -18.53 -0.58 -5.30
C SER A 241 -18.85 -0.66 -6.79
N THR A 242 -19.38 0.43 -7.34
CA THR A 242 -19.79 0.54 -8.75
C THR A 242 -18.62 0.64 -9.73
N SER A 243 -17.44 1.00 -9.25
CA SER A 243 -16.22 1.16 -10.07
C SER A 243 -15.21 0.02 -9.89
N GLY A 244 -15.66 -1.10 -9.30
CA GLY A 244 -14.83 -2.24 -8.94
C GLY A 244 -13.91 -1.94 -7.74
N ALA A 245 -14.17 -2.58 -6.60
CA ALA A 245 -13.41 -2.31 -5.38
C ALA A 245 -11.91 -2.60 -5.50
N ARG A 246 -11.12 -1.90 -4.68
CA ARG A 246 -9.66 -2.07 -4.57
C ARG A 246 -9.33 -2.65 -3.19
N ILE A 247 -8.55 -3.73 -3.18
CA ILE A 247 -7.99 -4.28 -1.95
C ILE A 247 -6.46 -4.26 -2.10
N VAL A 248 -5.81 -3.55 -1.18
CA VAL A 248 -4.36 -3.38 -1.15
C VAL A 248 -3.83 -4.05 0.10
N ASN A 249 -3.05 -5.11 -0.10
CA ASN A 249 -2.40 -5.83 0.99
C ASN A 249 -0.96 -5.35 1.12
N VAL A 250 -0.63 -4.61 2.18
CA VAL A 250 0.75 -4.15 2.43
C VAL A 250 1.59 -5.35 2.84
N SER A 251 2.46 -5.79 1.94
CA SER A 251 3.32 -6.96 2.05
C SER A 251 4.76 -6.54 2.36
N SER A 252 5.75 -7.26 1.86
CA SER A 252 7.17 -7.02 2.14
C SER A 252 8.05 -7.69 1.09
N LEU A 253 9.26 -7.19 0.85
CA LEU A 253 10.30 -7.91 0.10
C LEU A 253 10.55 -9.33 0.63
N ARG A 254 10.27 -9.60 1.91
CA ARG A 254 10.36 -10.94 2.51
C ARG A 254 9.32 -11.94 2.00
N SER A 255 8.31 -11.49 1.26
CA SER A 255 7.30 -12.36 0.65
C SER A 255 7.79 -13.07 -0.61
N GLU A 256 8.93 -12.66 -1.18
CA GLU A 256 9.43 -13.22 -2.44
C GLU A 256 9.61 -14.75 -2.35
N LEU A 257 9.00 -15.50 -3.28
CA LEU A 257 9.05 -16.97 -3.25
C LEU A 257 10.48 -17.51 -3.30
N LYS A 258 11.40 -16.83 -4.00
CA LYS A 258 12.83 -17.19 -4.05
C LYS A 258 13.51 -17.20 -2.68
N ARG A 259 12.91 -16.56 -1.66
CA ARG A 259 13.41 -16.52 -0.28
C ARG A 259 12.88 -17.65 0.60
N VAL A 260 11.90 -18.43 0.14
CA VAL A 260 11.42 -19.64 0.84
C VAL A 260 12.43 -20.76 0.62
N PRO A 261 13.12 -21.28 1.66
CA PRO A 261 14.20 -22.26 1.47
C PRO A 261 13.69 -23.59 0.94
N CYS A 262 12.60 -24.11 1.52
CA CYS A 262 11.99 -25.38 1.11
C CYS A 262 11.37 -25.29 -0.30
N GLU A 263 11.90 -26.04 -1.27
CA GLU A 263 11.39 -26.05 -2.65
C GLU A 263 9.96 -26.55 -2.78
N GLN A 264 9.56 -27.54 -1.97
CA GLN A 264 8.19 -28.06 -1.98
C GLN A 264 7.22 -26.97 -1.55
N ARG A 265 7.52 -26.27 -0.44
CA ARG A 265 6.72 -25.16 0.05
C ARG A 265 6.66 -24.01 -0.97
N ARG A 266 7.80 -23.71 -1.62
CA ARG A 266 7.86 -22.70 -2.69
C ARG A 266 6.96 -23.06 -3.87
N ARG A 267 6.95 -24.32 -4.31
CA ARG A 267 6.07 -24.81 -5.38
C ARG A 267 4.60 -24.72 -5.01
N GLU A 268 4.24 -25.18 -3.80
CA GLU A 268 2.86 -25.12 -3.30
C GLU A 268 2.34 -23.68 -3.20
N LEU A 269 3.14 -22.74 -2.67
CA LEU A 269 2.77 -21.32 -2.59
C LEU A 269 2.76 -20.62 -3.96
N GLY A 270 3.48 -21.16 -4.95
CA GLY A 270 3.50 -20.67 -6.32
C GLY A 270 2.29 -21.11 -7.14
N ASP A 271 1.73 -22.29 -6.86
CA ASP A 271 0.63 -22.92 -7.60
C ASP A 271 -0.76 -22.48 -7.11
N ILE A 272 -1.20 -21.32 -7.57
CA ILE A 272 -2.51 -20.75 -7.20
C ILE A 272 -3.68 -21.44 -7.90
N GLU A 273 -3.43 -22.32 -8.86
CA GLU A 273 -4.51 -23.11 -9.44
C GLU A 273 -5.06 -24.12 -8.44
N THR A 274 -4.20 -24.63 -7.53
CA THR A 274 -4.55 -25.65 -6.56
C THR A 274 -4.52 -25.19 -5.10
N LEU A 275 -3.81 -24.10 -4.79
CA LEU A 275 -3.68 -23.60 -3.42
C LEU A 275 -5.02 -23.11 -2.86
N THR A 276 -5.33 -23.51 -1.62
CA THR A 276 -6.52 -23.08 -0.88
C THR A 276 -6.16 -22.37 0.41
N GLU A 277 -7.11 -21.60 0.94
CA GLU A 277 -6.96 -20.93 2.24
C GLU A 277 -6.74 -21.93 3.38
N GLU A 278 -7.44 -23.07 3.37
CA GLU A 278 -7.24 -24.16 4.34
C GLU A 278 -5.80 -24.71 4.30
N ARG A 279 -5.21 -24.85 3.11
CA ARG A 279 -3.80 -25.26 2.97
C ARG A 279 -2.85 -24.23 3.53
N ILE A 280 -3.11 -22.94 3.30
CA ILE A 280 -2.33 -21.85 3.90
C ILE A 280 -2.43 -21.89 5.43
N GLU A 281 -3.64 -22.04 5.98
CA GLU A 281 -3.88 -22.10 7.42
C GLU A 281 -3.16 -23.28 8.07
N LYS A 282 -3.22 -24.48 7.46
CA LYS A 282 -2.44 -25.64 7.90
C LYS A 282 -0.94 -25.39 7.86
N MET A 283 -0.44 -24.67 6.85
CA MET A 283 0.97 -24.32 6.77
C MET A 283 1.39 -23.37 7.91
N LEU A 284 0.55 -22.40 8.26
CA LEU A 284 0.78 -21.50 9.39
C LEU A 284 0.72 -22.21 10.74
N GLN A 285 -0.18 -23.18 10.91
CA GLN A 285 -0.22 -24.06 12.08
C GLN A 285 1.05 -24.92 12.19
N GLN A 286 1.50 -25.51 11.08
CA GLN A 286 2.76 -26.26 11.04
C GLN A 286 3.96 -25.38 11.39
N PHE A 287 4.00 -24.13 10.92
CA PHE A 287 5.04 -23.19 11.29
C PHE A 287 5.11 -22.98 12.81
N LEU A 288 3.97 -22.74 13.47
CA LEU A 288 3.92 -22.55 14.92
C LEU A 288 4.34 -23.81 15.68
N HIS A 289 3.90 -24.99 15.22
CA HIS A 289 4.33 -26.26 15.76
C HIS A 289 5.85 -26.44 15.65
N ASP A 290 6.42 -26.16 14.48
CA ASP A 290 7.86 -26.29 14.25
C ASP A 290 8.66 -25.25 15.05
N LEU A 291 8.11 -24.06 15.30
CA LEU A 291 8.72 -23.06 16.17
C LEU A 291 8.74 -23.52 17.63
N GLU A 292 7.65 -24.09 18.13
CA GLU A 292 7.54 -24.59 19.51
C GLU A 292 8.50 -25.77 19.78
N ASN A 293 8.87 -26.51 18.72
CA ASN A 293 9.76 -27.67 18.80
C ASN A 293 11.19 -27.40 18.30
N ASP A 294 11.59 -26.12 18.17
CA ASP A 294 12.92 -25.71 17.68
C ASP A 294 13.32 -26.32 16.31
N ALA A 295 12.33 -26.63 15.48
CA ALA A 295 12.47 -27.36 14.22
C ALA A 295 12.44 -26.46 12.97
N LEU A 296 12.45 -25.13 13.14
CA LEU A 296 12.32 -24.20 12.00
C LEU A 296 13.39 -24.39 10.93
N GLU A 297 14.65 -24.48 11.33
CA GLU A 297 15.75 -24.66 10.38
C GLU A 297 15.71 -26.04 9.72
N ALA A 298 15.50 -27.09 10.52
CA ALA A 298 15.43 -28.47 10.04
C ALA A 298 14.31 -28.66 9.00
N ASN A 299 13.17 -27.98 9.20
CA ASN A 299 12.01 -28.03 8.30
C ASN A 299 12.05 -26.94 7.21
N GLY A 300 13.20 -26.31 7.00
CA GLY A 300 13.46 -25.41 5.88
C GLY A 300 12.62 -24.13 5.89
N TRP A 301 12.33 -23.58 7.06
CA TRP A 301 11.70 -22.27 7.22
C TRP A 301 12.71 -21.13 7.02
N GLN A 302 12.20 -19.94 6.68
CA GLN A 302 13.03 -18.74 6.53
C GLN A 302 13.76 -18.42 7.85
N LYS A 303 15.07 -18.16 7.81
CA LYS A 303 15.84 -17.84 9.01
C LYS A 303 15.70 -16.39 9.48
N MET A 304 15.65 -15.46 8.53
CA MET A 304 15.53 -14.03 8.83
C MET A 304 14.07 -13.65 9.05
N LEU A 305 13.73 -13.25 10.27
CA LEU A 305 12.36 -12.88 10.66
C LEU A 305 11.34 -13.97 10.22
N PRO A 306 11.44 -15.21 10.75
CA PRO A 306 10.69 -16.38 10.27
C PRO A 306 9.17 -16.15 10.21
N ALA A 307 8.57 -15.72 11.31
CA ALA A 307 7.12 -15.51 11.41
C ALA A 307 6.63 -14.39 10.48
N TYR A 308 7.36 -13.28 10.43
CA TYR A 308 7.06 -12.18 9.51
C TYR A 308 7.14 -12.63 8.06
N SER A 309 8.23 -13.30 7.70
CA SER A 309 8.46 -13.79 6.33
C SER A 309 7.33 -14.72 5.89
N ILE A 310 7.03 -15.78 6.65
CA ILE A 310 5.96 -16.70 6.25
C ILE A 310 4.59 -15.99 6.20
N SER A 311 4.30 -15.08 7.13
CA SER A 311 3.04 -14.32 7.11
C SER A 311 2.86 -13.47 5.85
N LYS A 312 3.95 -12.91 5.31
CA LYS A 312 3.90 -12.08 4.09
C LYS A 312 3.89 -12.92 2.82
N VAL A 313 4.56 -14.07 2.80
CA VAL A 313 4.45 -15.02 1.68
C VAL A 313 3.02 -15.55 1.58
N THR A 314 2.41 -15.95 2.69
CA THR A 314 1.03 -16.44 2.70
C THR A 314 0.00 -15.35 2.40
N LEU A 315 0.25 -14.10 2.84
CA LEU A 315 -0.55 -12.93 2.44
C LEU A 315 -0.53 -12.71 0.91
N ASN A 316 0.64 -12.86 0.28
CA ASN A 316 0.75 -12.77 -1.18
C ASN A 316 -0.06 -13.88 -1.87
N ALA A 317 0.03 -15.12 -1.36
CA ALA A 317 -0.76 -16.23 -1.87
C ALA A 317 -2.27 -15.99 -1.74
N TYR A 318 -2.73 -15.53 -0.56
CA TYR A 318 -4.12 -15.16 -0.31
C TYR A 318 -4.61 -14.03 -1.23
N THR A 319 -3.76 -13.03 -1.49
CA THR A 319 -4.05 -11.95 -2.46
C THR A 319 -4.37 -12.51 -3.84
N ARG A 320 -3.59 -13.50 -4.31
CA ARG A 320 -3.82 -14.15 -5.62
C ARG A 320 -5.10 -14.99 -5.61
N ILE A 321 -5.39 -15.71 -4.52
CA ILE A 321 -6.65 -16.46 -4.35
C ILE A 321 -7.86 -15.53 -4.43
N LEU A 322 -7.82 -14.41 -3.71
CA LEU A 322 -8.89 -13.41 -3.74
C LEU A 322 -9.06 -12.79 -5.12
N ALA A 323 -7.97 -12.41 -5.79
CA ALA A 323 -8.03 -11.84 -7.13
C ALA A 323 -8.67 -12.78 -8.15
N LYS A 324 -8.40 -14.10 -8.05
CA LYS A 324 -9.05 -15.13 -8.86
C LYS A 324 -10.54 -15.26 -8.54
N ARG A 325 -10.92 -15.18 -7.25
CA ARG A 325 -12.31 -15.28 -6.79
C ARG A 325 -13.15 -14.05 -7.17
N TYR A 326 -12.54 -12.86 -7.19
CA TYR A 326 -13.21 -11.58 -7.46
C TYR A 326 -12.56 -10.85 -8.65
N PRO A 327 -12.74 -11.34 -9.90
CA PRO A 327 -12.04 -10.80 -11.08
C PRO A 327 -12.39 -9.35 -11.41
N ASN A 328 -13.54 -8.86 -10.93
CA ASN A 328 -13.98 -7.47 -11.12
C ASN A 328 -13.30 -6.49 -10.14
N MET A 329 -12.65 -6.99 -9.08
CA MET A 329 -11.91 -6.18 -8.12
C MET A 329 -10.43 -6.08 -8.49
N ARG A 330 -9.74 -5.07 -7.96
CA ARG A 330 -8.29 -4.91 -8.08
C ARG A 330 -7.65 -5.24 -6.75
N ILE A 331 -7.18 -6.47 -6.64
CA ILE A 331 -6.69 -7.05 -5.39
C ILE A 331 -5.21 -7.32 -5.57
N ASN A 332 -4.36 -6.49 -4.98
CA ASN A 332 -2.91 -6.54 -5.20
C ASN A 332 -2.17 -6.43 -3.86
N CYS A 333 -0.91 -6.85 -3.85
CA CYS A 333 -0.02 -6.68 -2.71
C CYS A 333 1.20 -5.83 -3.07
N VAL A 334 1.75 -5.15 -2.06
CA VAL A 334 2.85 -4.20 -2.27
C VAL A 334 3.87 -4.24 -1.15
N HIS A 335 5.15 -4.33 -1.50
CA HIS A 335 6.24 -3.97 -0.61
C HIS A 335 6.44 -2.46 -0.66
N PRO A 336 6.31 -1.73 0.47
CA PRO A 336 6.40 -0.27 0.47
C PRO A 336 7.85 0.27 0.49
N GLY A 337 8.87 -0.56 0.26
CA GLY A 337 10.26 -0.20 0.51
C GLY A 337 10.68 -0.37 1.97
N PHE A 338 11.93 0.01 2.28
CA PHE A 338 12.48 -0.08 3.64
C PHE A 338 12.27 1.22 4.40
N VAL A 339 11.02 1.45 4.82
CA VAL A 339 10.54 2.74 5.35
C VAL A 339 11.00 2.99 6.78
N TYR A 340 11.46 4.20 7.08
CA TYR A 340 11.86 4.63 8.43
C TYR A 340 10.63 4.77 9.34
N THR A 341 10.35 3.77 10.19
CA THR A 341 9.19 3.77 11.08
C THR A 341 9.48 3.02 12.39
N ASP A 342 8.60 3.14 13.38
CA ASP A 342 8.67 2.31 14.59
C ASP A 342 8.59 0.80 14.26
N PHE A 343 7.99 0.41 13.13
CA PHE A 343 7.80 -0.99 12.75
C PHE A 343 9.12 -1.73 12.56
N ASN A 344 10.15 -1.04 12.08
CA ASN A 344 11.50 -1.56 11.92
C ASN A 344 12.49 -0.83 12.82
N TRP A 345 12.04 -0.32 13.98
CA TRP A 345 12.89 0.34 14.97
C TRP A 345 13.73 1.47 14.37
N HIS A 346 13.16 2.22 13.43
CA HIS A 346 13.82 3.35 12.76
C HIS A 346 15.10 2.96 11.99
N THR A 347 15.19 1.72 11.50
CA THR A 347 16.33 1.25 10.70
C THR A 347 16.16 1.47 9.19
N GLY A 348 14.96 1.89 8.75
CA GLY A 348 14.65 2.13 7.35
C GLY A 348 15.36 3.35 6.76
N THR A 349 15.52 3.35 5.44
CA THR A 349 16.15 4.46 4.68
C THR A 349 15.15 5.29 3.88
N THR A 350 13.95 4.76 3.64
CA THR A 350 12.89 5.41 2.84
C THR A 350 12.01 6.30 3.71
N ALA A 351 11.65 7.48 3.22
CA ALA A 351 10.70 8.37 3.90
C ALA A 351 9.28 7.78 3.93
N VAL A 352 8.46 8.18 4.90
CA VAL A 352 7.12 7.61 5.05
C VAL A 352 6.21 7.98 3.86
N GLU A 353 6.38 9.19 3.33
CA GLU A 353 5.70 9.72 2.16
C GLU A 353 5.96 8.87 0.91
N GLU A 354 7.22 8.48 0.70
CA GLU A 354 7.63 7.58 -0.39
C GLU A 354 7.09 6.16 -0.16
N GLY A 355 7.13 5.68 1.09
CA GLY A 355 6.63 4.36 1.44
C GLY A 355 5.13 4.18 1.22
N ALA A 356 4.34 5.23 1.37
CA ALA A 356 2.90 5.21 1.11
C ALA A 356 2.54 5.29 -0.39
N ALA A 357 3.46 5.69 -1.26
CA ALA A 357 3.18 5.92 -2.68
C ALA A 357 2.68 4.64 -3.39
N GLY A 358 3.28 3.49 -3.10
CA GLY A 358 2.84 2.19 -3.63
C GLY A 358 1.41 1.81 -3.22
N PRO A 359 1.11 1.75 -1.90
CA PRO A 359 -0.25 1.53 -1.42
C PRO A 359 -1.30 2.48 -2.00
N VAL A 360 -0.99 3.79 -2.07
CA VAL A 360 -1.89 4.81 -2.62
C VAL A 360 -2.12 4.61 -4.11
N MET A 361 -1.07 4.34 -4.89
CA MET A 361 -1.19 4.04 -6.32
C MET A 361 -2.12 2.84 -6.57
N LEU A 362 -1.96 1.76 -5.80
CA LEU A 362 -2.80 0.57 -5.93
C LEU A 362 -4.25 0.82 -5.51
N ALA A 363 -4.48 1.61 -4.46
CA ALA A 363 -5.80 1.99 -3.99
C ALA A 363 -6.56 2.86 -5.00
N LEU A 364 -5.83 3.62 -5.83
CA LEU A 364 -6.38 4.51 -6.84
C LEU A 364 -6.34 3.95 -8.27
N LEU A 365 -6.02 2.66 -8.43
CA LEU A 365 -5.95 2.02 -9.75
C LEU A 365 -7.25 2.22 -10.55
N PRO A 366 -7.15 2.53 -11.85
CA PRO A 366 -8.31 2.65 -12.72
C PRO A 366 -8.99 1.29 -12.91
N GLU A 367 -10.22 1.35 -13.40
CA GLU A 367 -10.90 0.16 -13.93
C GLU A 367 -10.04 -0.52 -15.00
N GLY A 368 -10.10 -1.86 -15.05
CA GLY A 368 -9.25 -2.66 -15.93
C GLY A 368 -7.76 -2.72 -15.54
N GLY A 369 -7.35 -2.09 -14.43
CA GLY A 369 -5.99 -2.22 -13.90
C GLY A 369 -5.61 -3.65 -13.49
N PRO A 370 -4.34 -3.89 -13.14
CA PRO A 370 -3.86 -5.22 -12.75
C PRO A 370 -4.56 -5.71 -11.47
N THR A 371 -4.68 -7.03 -11.35
CA THR A 371 -5.22 -7.72 -10.17
C THR A 371 -4.46 -9.03 -9.97
N GLY A 372 -4.26 -9.45 -8.72
CA GLY A 372 -3.47 -10.62 -8.37
C GLY A 372 -1.97 -10.44 -8.56
N CYS A 373 -1.48 -9.19 -8.54
CA CYS A 373 -0.08 -8.85 -8.77
C CYS A 373 0.64 -8.41 -7.47
N TYR A 374 1.96 -8.57 -7.46
CA TYR A 374 2.86 -8.03 -6.45
C TYR A 374 3.61 -6.81 -7.00
N PHE A 375 3.79 -5.81 -6.15
CA PHE A 375 4.51 -4.58 -6.48
C PHE A 375 5.67 -4.36 -5.51
N ASP A 376 6.83 -4.04 -6.04
CA ASP A 376 7.93 -3.43 -5.30
C ASP A 376 7.82 -1.91 -5.44
N CYS A 377 7.46 -1.26 -4.33
CA CYS A 377 7.07 0.15 -4.29
C CYS A 377 5.95 0.44 -5.30
N THR A 378 6.26 1.16 -6.38
CA THR A 378 5.30 1.51 -7.45
C THR A 378 5.47 0.67 -8.71
N THR A 379 6.36 -0.32 -8.71
CA THR A 379 6.71 -1.11 -9.89
C THR A 379 6.24 -2.55 -9.71
N MET A 380 5.55 -3.09 -10.73
CA MET A 380 5.12 -4.49 -10.71
C MET A 380 6.34 -5.42 -10.71
N ALA A 381 6.33 -6.43 -9.84
CA ALA A 381 7.43 -7.36 -9.62
C ALA A 381 6.94 -8.82 -9.56
N GLU A 382 7.88 -9.75 -9.57
CA GLU A 382 7.60 -11.18 -9.40
C GLU A 382 7.34 -11.52 -7.92
N PHE A 383 6.53 -12.57 -7.71
CA PHE A 383 6.08 -13.02 -6.39
C PHE A 383 7.15 -13.65 -5.51
#